data_AF-A0A1P6BW81-F1
#
_entry.id   AF-A0A1P6BW81-F1
#
_cell.length_a   1.000
_cell.length_b   1.000
_cell.length_c   1.000
_cell.angle_alpha   90.00
_cell.angle_beta   90.00
_cell.angle_gamma   90.00
#
_symmetry.space_group_name_H-M   'P 1'
#
loop_
_entity.id
_entity.type
_entity.pdbx_description
1 polymer ?
#
loop_
_entity_poly.entity_id
_entity_poly.type
_entity_poly.pdbx_seq_one_letter_code
_entity_poly.pdbx_strand_id
1 'polypeptide(L)'
;MVWRTGMGERGRLQTSALQRMAPGYGDLRLTIEKIPATVKALQSFRMVCRLRNCSERSLDLVLTLDGKLQPNMAFCSISGIELGQLAPNSTTDFSIELLPLTPGLQSISGIRVTDTFLRRTYEHDDIAQVFVA
;
A
#
# COMPACT_ATOMS: atom_id res chain seq x y z
N MET A 1 -26.19 5.38 24.44
CA MET A 1 -26.98 4.35 25.14
C MET A 1 -26.77 4.50 26.64
N VAL A 2 -27.83 4.44 27.45
CA VAL A 2 -27.75 4.52 28.92
C VAL A 2 -28.05 3.13 29.46
N TRP A 3 -27.15 2.58 30.26
CA TRP A 3 -27.37 1.31 30.92
C TRP A 3 -27.61 1.55 32.41
N ARG A 4 -28.31 0.63 33.07
CA ARG A 4 -28.53 0.68 34.52
C ARG A 4 -27.80 -0.48 35.18
N THR A 5 -27.14 -0.20 36.29
CA THR A 5 -26.58 -1.26 37.15
C THR A 5 -27.72 -2.01 37.85
N GLY A 6 -27.43 -3.19 38.43
CA GLY A 6 -28.44 -4.01 39.12
C GLY A 6 -29.18 -3.31 40.27
N MET A 7 -28.64 -2.21 40.83
CA MET A 7 -29.28 -1.37 41.87
C MET A 7 -29.99 -0.12 41.30
N GLY A 8 -30.11 0.02 39.98
CA GLY A 8 -30.95 1.06 39.34
C GLY A 8 -30.26 2.39 39.06
N GLU A 9 -28.96 2.52 39.34
CA GLU A 9 -28.18 3.73 39.03
C GLU A 9 -27.94 3.85 37.51
N ARG A 10 -28.14 5.05 36.97
CA ARG A 10 -28.02 5.31 35.53
C ARG A 10 -26.57 5.61 35.17
N GLY A 11 -25.89 4.65 34.52
CA GLY A 11 -24.58 4.84 33.93
C GLY A 11 -24.69 5.37 32.50
N ARG A 12 -24.00 6.47 32.19
CA ARG A 12 -23.82 6.92 30.79
C ARG A 12 -22.62 6.18 30.20
N LEU A 13 -22.87 5.38 29.16
CA LEU A 13 -21.77 4.77 28.40
C LEU A 13 -21.14 5.87 27.53
N GLN A 14 -20.00 6.40 27.94
CA GLN A 14 -19.24 7.37 27.16
C GLN A 14 -18.34 6.60 26.21
N THR A 15 -18.82 6.34 24.99
CA THR A 15 -17.98 5.82 23.92
C THR A 15 -17.33 7.02 23.23
N SER A 16 -16.00 7.11 23.25
CA SER A 16 -15.28 8.04 22.37
C SER A 16 -15.76 7.81 20.94
N ALA A 17 -16.17 8.88 20.25
CA ALA A 17 -16.52 8.77 18.84
C ALA A 17 -15.26 8.31 18.09
N LEU A 18 -15.34 7.18 17.39
CA LEU A 18 -14.29 6.73 16.50
C LEU A 18 -14.23 7.77 15.36
N GLN A 19 -13.31 8.73 15.47
CA GLN A 19 -13.03 9.65 14.38
C GLN A 19 -12.41 8.84 13.25
N ARG A 20 -13.23 8.51 12.26
CA ARG A 20 -12.77 7.98 11.00
C ARG A 20 -12.01 9.11 10.29
N MET A 21 -10.71 9.19 10.48
CA MET A 21 -9.87 9.98 9.59
C MET A 21 -10.01 9.34 8.21
N ALA A 22 -10.60 10.05 7.26
CA ALA A 22 -10.46 9.66 5.86
C ALA A 22 -8.94 9.60 5.63
N PRO A 23 -8.39 8.48 5.12
CA PRO A 23 -6.99 8.46 4.72
C PRO A 23 -6.79 9.68 3.85
N GLY A 24 -5.85 10.54 4.20
CA GLY A 24 -5.44 11.64 3.34
C GLY A 24 -4.82 11.01 2.11
N TYR A 25 -5.65 10.55 1.18
CA TYR A 25 -5.21 10.13 -0.13
C TYR A 25 -4.62 11.40 -0.72
N GLY A 26 -3.29 11.47 -0.73
CA GLY A 26 -2.59 12.55 -1.39
C GLY A 26 -2.92 12.56 -2.88
N ASP A 27 -2.09 13.25 -3.65
CA ASP A 27 -2.26 13.36 -5.11
C ASP A 27 -2.24 11.98 -5.82
N LEU A 28 -1.67 10.95 -5.21
CA LEU A 28 -1.51 9.61 -5.76
C LEU A 28 -1.98 8.53 -4.77
N ARG A 29 -2.78 7.58 -5.24
CA ARG A 29 -3.27 6.44 -4.47
C ARG A 29 -2.80 5.12 -5.09
N LEU A 30 -2.07 4.32 -4.32
CA LEU A 30 -1.71 2.95 -4.66
C LEU A 30 -2.74 1.97 -4.11
N THR A 31 -3.12 0.98 -4.92
CA THR A 31 -4.03 -0.12 -4.57
C THR A 31 -3.49 -1.42 -5.13
N ILE A 32 -3.82 -2.54 -4.48
CA ILE A 32 -3.35 -3.87 -4.89
C ILE A 32 -4.51 -4.59 -5.54
N GLU A 33 -4.35 -4.95 -6.80
CA GLU A 33 -5.39 -5.63 -7.58
C GLU A 33 -5.28 -7.14 -7.44
N LYS A 34 -4.06 -7.68 -7.53
CA LYS A 34 -3.83 -9.12 -7.45
C LYS A 34 -2.58 -9.40 -6.63
N ILE A 35 -2.76 -10.24 -5.62
CA ILE A 35 -1.69 -10.75 -4.79
C ILE A 35 -2.01 -12.18 -4.37
N PRO A 36 -1.06 -13.12 -4.46
CA PRO A 36 -1.28 -14.48 -3.96
C PRO A 36 -1.42 -14.46 -2.43
N ALA A 37 -2.42 -15.17 -1.90
CA ALA A 37 -2.65 -15.25 -0.46
C ALA A 37 -1.55 -16.03 0.27
N THR A 38 -0.95 -17.01 -0.40
CA THR A 38 0.14 -17.82 0.13
C THR A 38 1.17 -18.06 -0.96
N VAL A 39 2.44 -17.87 -0.61
CA VAL A 39 3.59 -18.10 -1.50
C VAL A 39 4.58 -19.02 -0.81
N LYS A 40 5.45 -19.68 -1.57
CA LYS A 40 6.50 -20.52 -0.99
C LYS A 40 7.78 -19.72 -0.80
N ALA A 41 8.50 -20.00 0.28
CA ALA A 41 9.85 -19.46 0.44
C ALA A 41 10.73 -19.81 -0.78
N LEU A 42 11.58 -18.89 -1.20
CA LEU A 42 12.49 -19.01 -2.35
C LEU A 42 11.80 -19.20 -3.71
N GLN A 43 10.49 -18.95 -3.80
CA GLN A 43 9.75 -18.94 -5.06
C GLN A 43 9.27 -17.53 -5.38
N SER A 44 9.63 -17.02 -6.55
CA SER A 44 9.16 -15.71 -6.98
C SER A 44 7.66 -15.72 -7.23
N PHE A 45 7.01 -14.61 -6.90
CA PHE A 45 5.61 -14.39 -7.17
C PHE A 45 5.37 -12.99 -7.74
N ARG A 46 4.32 -12.88 -8.54
CA ARG A 46 3.92 -11.62 -9.17
C ARG A 46 2.76 -10.99 -8.43
N MET A 47 2.89 -9.72 -8.10
CA MET A 47 1.80 -8.86 -7.64
C MET A 47 1.44 -7.84 -8.71
N VAL A 48 0.15 -7.50 -8.79
CA VAL A 48 -0.35 -6.44 -9.66
C VAL A 48 -0.86 -5.31 -8.79
N CYS A 49 -0.29 -4.14 -9.02
CA CYS A 49 -0.60 -2.90 -8.33
C CYS A 49 -1.28 -1.94 -9.31
N ARG A 50 -2.23 -1.16 -8.81
CA ARG A 50 -2.92 -0.10 -9.54
C ARG A 50 -2.66 1.24 -8.86
N LEU A 51 -2.09 2.16 -9.62
CA LEU A 51 -1.96 3.56 -9.25
C LEU A 51 -3.16 4.34 -9.77
N ARG A 52 -3.70 5.21 -8.93
CA ARG A 52 -4.76 6.14 -9.27
C ARG A 52 -4.27 7.55 -9.03
N ASN A 53 -4.36 8.39 -10.06
CA ASN A 53 -4.17 9.83 -9.92
C ASN A 53 -5.43 10.42 -9.29
N CYS A 54 -5.28 10.99 -8.09
CA CYS A 54 -6.34 11.67 -7.36
C CYS A 54 -6.23 13.20 -7.46
N SER A 55 -5.26 13.71 -8.23
CA SER A 55 -5.05 15.13 -8.45
C SER A 55 -5.77 15.64 -9.70
N GLU A 56 -5.92 16.97 -9.81
CA GLU A 56 -6.51 17.65 -10.96
C GLU A 56 -5.53 17.84 -12.13
N ARG A 57 -4.29 17.37 -12.00
CA ARG A 57 -3.20 17.54 -12.97
C ARG A 57 -2.68 16.19 -13.47
N SER A 58 -2.04 16.18 -14.63
CA SER A 58 -1.29 15.00 -15.08
C SER A 58 -0.03 14.84 -14.24
N LEU A 59 0.30 13.60 -13.87
CA LEU A 59 1.53 13.24 -13.17
C LEU A 59 2.41 12.41 -14.11
N ASP A 60 3.72 12.60 -14.11
CA ASP A 60 4.63 11.76 -14.87
C ASP A 60 5.46 10.92 -13.90
N LEU A 61 5.19 9.63 -13.87
CA LEU A 61 5.53 8.78 -12.73
C LEU A 61 6.70 7.84 -13.06
N VAL A 62 7.68 7.79 -12.15
CA VAL A 62 8.78 6.83 -12.19
C VAL A 62 8.71 5.91 -10.98
N LEU A 63 8.64 4.61 -11.22
CA LEU A 63 8.64 3.58 -10.19
C LEU A 63 10.07 3.26 -9.75
N THR A 64 10.35 3.46 -8.47
CA THR A 64 11.60 3.06 -7.82
C THR A 64 11.31 2.01 -6.75
N LEU A 65 12.06 0.92 -6.75
CA LEU A 65 11.94 -0.15 -5.75
C LEU A 65 13.16 -0.07 -4.83
N ASP A 66 12.92 0.13 -3.52
CA ASP A 66 13.96 0.15 -2.50
C ASP A 66 13.95 -1.16 -1.69
N GLY A 67 14.90 -2.05 -2.01
CA GLY A 67 15.05 -3.34 -1.32
C GLY A 67 15.57 -3.22 0.13
N LYS A 68 16.07 -2.05 0.57
CA LYS A 68 16.59 -1.90 1.95
C LYS A 68 15.50 -2.03 3.01
N LEU A 69 14.26 -1.71 2.64
CA LEU A 69 13.08 -1.79 3.50
C LEU A 69 12.45 -3.20 3.53
N GLN A 70 13.05 -4.16 2.82
CA GLN A 70 12.57 -5.54 2.69
C GLN A 70 13.68 -6.53 3.09
N PRO A 71 13.94 -6.77 4.39
CA PRO A 71 15.02 -7.67 4.81
C PRO A 71 14.76 -9.15 4.47
N ASN A 72 13.49 -9.54 4.42
CA ASN A 72 13.05 -10.93 4.25
C ASN A 72 12.51 -11.24 2.85
N MET A 73 12.55 -10.26 1.94
CA MET A 73 12.00 -10.36 0.59
C MET A 73 12.83 -9.52 -0.38
N ALA A 74 13.15 -10.06 -1.55
CA ALA A 74 13.91 -9.36 -2.57
C ALA A 74 12.99 -8.95 -3.72
N PHE A 75 13.16 -7.72 -4.23
CA PHE A 75 12.54 -7.32 -5.50
C PHE A 75 13.30 -7.96 -6.67
N CYS A 76 12.58 -8.66 -7.55
CA CYS A 76 13.14 -9.25 -8.77
C CYS A 76 12.83 -8.39 -10.02
N SER A 77 11.97 -7.38 -9.90
CA SER A 77 11.66 -6.46 -10.98
C SER A 77 12.70 -5.36 -11.15
N ILE A 78 12.73 -4.81 -12.36
CA ILE A 78 13.50 -3.61 -12.69
C ILE A 78 12.99 -2.39 -11.90
N SER A 79 13.92 -1.64 -11.30
CA SER A 79 13.65 -0.34 -10.66
C SER A 79 13.96 0.80 -11.63
N GLY A 80 13.38 1.98 -11.40
CA GLY A 80 13.55 3.15 -12.25
C GLY A 80 12.72 3.11 -13.52
N ILE A 81 11.61 2.36 -13.54
CA ILE A 81 10.74 2.26 -14.72
C ILE A 81 9.89 3.52 -14.82
N GLU A 82 9.87 4.13 -16.00
CA GLU A 82 8.90 5.18 -16.33
C GLU A 82 7.54 4.53 -16.55
N LEU A 83 6.58 4.81 -15.66
CA LEU A 83 5.17 4.41 -15.81
C LEU A 83 4.43 5.33 -16.80
N GLY A 84 5.09 6.41 -17.21
CA GLY A 84 4.59 7.42 -18.14
C GLY A 84 3.64 8.42 -17.49
N GLN A 85 3.02 9.23 -18.35
CA GLN A 85 2.10 10.29 -17.94
C GLN A 85 0.72 9.73 -17.59
N LEU A 86 0.32 9.92 -16.34
CA LEU A 86 -0.98 9.56 -15.80
C LEU A 86 -1.90 10.77 -15.76
N ALA A 87 -2.95 10.78 -16.59
CA ALA A 87 -3.94 11.84 -16.65
C ALA A 87 -4.71 12.03 -15.32
N PRO A 88 -5.31 13.21 -15.08
CA PRO A 88 -6.16 13.44 -13.91
C PRO A 88 -7.25 12.38 -13.77
N ASN A 89 -7.51 11.90 -12.56
CA ASN A 89 -8.54 10.89 -12.27
C ASN A 89 -8.40 9.54 -13.01
N SER A 90 -7.28 9.28 -13.67
CA SER A 90 -7.00 8.04 -14.38
C SER A 90 -6.23 7.03 -13.52
N THR A 91 -6.16 5.79 -14.01
CA THR A 91 -5.47 4.69 -13.34
C THR A 91 -4.53 3.97 -14.29
N THR A 92 -3.37 3.56 -13.78
CA THR A 92 -2.41 2.69 -14.48
C THR A 92 -2.08 1.50 -13.61
N ASP A 93 -2.05 0.32 -14.20
CA ASP A 93 -1.58 -0.91 -13.57
C ASP A 93 -0.12 -1.20 -13.93
N PHE A 94 0.57 -1.82 -12.99
CA PHE A 94 1.93 -2.32 -13.16
C PHE A 94 2.10 -3.56 -12.29
N SER A 95 3.06 -4.39 -12.65
CA SER A 95 3.33 -5.61 -11.91
C SER A 95 4.75 -5.64 -11.38
N ILE A 96 4.89 -6.13 -10.15
CA ILE A 96 6.17 -6.34 -9.49
C ILE A 96 6.31 -7.83 -9.17
N GLU A 97 7.51 -8.36 -9.37
CA GLU A 97 7.92 -9.68 -8.97
C GLU A 97 8.78 -9.58 -7.72
N LEU A 98 8.44 -10.38 -6.71
CA LEU A 98 9.22 -10.48 -5.48
C LEU A 98 9.55 -11.93 -5.16
N LEU A 99 10.66 -12.10 -4.46
CA LEU A 99 11.19 -13.37 -3.99
C LEU A 99 11.26 -13.33 -2.45
N PRO A 100 10.40 -14.07 -1.75
CA PRO A 100 10.49 -14.20 -0.30
C PRO A 100 11.70 -15.08 0.06
N LEU A 101 12.52 -14.64 1.01
CA LEU A 101 13.73 -15.33 1.45
C LEU A 101 13.48 -16.22 2.68
N THR A 102 12.57 -15.81 3.56
CA THR A 102 12.25 -16.51 4.82
C THR A 102 10.74 -16.80 4.94
N PRO A 103 10.34 -17.90 5.57
CA PRO A 103 8.92 -18.20 5.83
C PRO A 103 8.35 -17.28 6.92
N GLY A 104 7.03 -17.09 6.92
CA GLY A 104 6.30 -16.26 7.88
C GLY A 104 5.36 -15.25 7.24
N LEU A 105 4.69 -14.45 8.07
CA LEU A 105 3.88 -13.33 7.60
C LEU A 105 4.80 -12.15 7.26
N GLN A 106 4.85 -11.78 5.99
CA GLN A 106 5.74 -10.72 5.50
C GLN A 106 4.95 -9.52 4.98
N SER A 107 5.30 -8.31 5.43
CA SER A 107 4.77 -7.06 4.87
C SER A 107 5.56 -6.63 3.62
N ILE A 108 4.86 -6.05 2.66
CA ILE A 108 5.42 -5.50 1.43
C ILE A 108 5.57 -3.98 1.58
N SER A 109 6.81 -3.50 1.47
CA SER A 109 7.24 -2.11 1.69
C SER A 109 8.35 -1.75 0.70
N GLY A 110 8.75 -0.48 0.64
CA GLY A 110 9.83 -0.04 -0.24
C GLY A 110 9.41 0.26 -1.68
N ILE A 111 8.11 0.45 -1.93
CA ILE A 111 7.62 0.94 -3.23
C ILE A 111 7.63 2.47 -3.18
N ARG A 112 8.41 3.09 -4.07
CA ARG A 112 8.52 4.54 -4.21
C ARG A 112 8.08 4.95 -5.60
N VAL A 113 7.20 5.94 -5.68
CA VAL A 113 6.77 6.48 -6.98
C VAL A 113 7.13 7.96 -7.01
N THR A 114 7.97 8.36 -7.95
CA THR A 114 8.42 9.75 -8.06
C THR A 114 7.73 10.44 -9.22
N ASP A 115 7.11 11.58 -8.95
CA ASP A 115 6.60 12.48 -9.99
C ASP A 115 7.75 13.35 -10.52
N THR A 116 8.07 13.23 -11.81
CA THR A 116 9.18 13.95 -12.45
C THR A 116 8.90 15.45 -12.57
N PHE A 117 7.63 15.85 -12.71
CA PHE A 117 7.24 17.25 -12.85
C PHE A 117 7.45 18.03 -11.55
N LEU A 118 6.92 17.51 -10.44
CA LEU A 118 7.02 18.16 -9.13
C LEU A 118 8.23 17.69 -8.32
N ARG A 119 8.98 16.71 -8.83
CA ARG A 119 10.09 16.06 -8.11
C ARG A 119 9.67 15.56 -6.73
N ARG A 120 8.42 15.08 -6.62
CA ARG A 120 7.83 14.61 -5.37
C ARG A 120 7.82 13.09 -5.36
N THR A 121 8.39 12.50 -4.32
CA THR A 121 8.38 11.06 -4.11
C THR A 121 7.21 10.68 -3.19
N TYR A 122 6.37 9.77 -3.66
CA TYR A 122 5.32 9.12 -2.88
C TYR A 122 5.86 7.81 -2.32
N GLU A 123 5.78 7.70 -1.00
CA GLU A 123 6.30 6.58 -0.24
C GLU A 123 5.16 5.62 0.10
N HIS A 124 5.27 4.37 -0.35
CA HIS A 124 4.27 3.34 -0.12
C HIS A 124 4.89 2.16 0.64
N ASP A 125 4.70 2.18 1.96
CA ASP A 125 5.16 1.16 2.89
C ASP A 125 3.98 0.41 3.53
N ASP A 126 4.21 -0.84 3.92
CA ASP A 126 3.24 -1.76 4.52
C ASP A 126 1.91 -1.87 3.75
N ILE A 127 2.01 -1.95 2.43
CA ILE A 127 0.84 -1.89 1.52
C ILE A 127 0.02 -3.18 1.49
N ALA A 128 0.68 -4.31 1.76
CA ALA A 128 0.05 -5.63 1.84
C ALA A 128 0.89 -6.56 2.71
N GLN A 129 0.27 -7.66 3.11
CA GLN A 129 0.92 -8.77 3.76
C GLN A 129 0.69 -10.05 2.97
N VAL A 130 1.73 -10.88 2.89
CA VAL A 130 1.67 -12.19 2.25
C VAL A 130 2.19 -13.22 3.24
N PHE A 131 1.49 -14.35 3.33
CA PHE A 131 1.97 -15.48 4.11
C PHE A 131 2.92 -16.33 3.27
N VAL A 132 4.14 -16.50 3.75
CA VAL A 132 5.17 -17.33 3.13
C VAL A 132 5.25 -18.65 3.88
N ALA A 133 4.93 -19.73 3.17
CA ALA A 133 4.97 -21.11 3.66
C ALA A 133 6.31 -21.80 3.35
#